data_AF-A0A354YW11-F1
#
_entry.id   AF-A0A354YW11-F1
#
_cell.length_a   1.000
_cell.length_b   1.000
_cell.length_c   1.000
_cell.angle_alpha   90.00
_cell.angle_beta   90.00
_cell.angle_gamma   90.00
#
_symmetry.space_group_name_H-M   'P 1'
#
loop_
_entity.id
_entity.type
_entity.pdbx_description
1 polymer ?
#
loop_
_entity_poly.entity_id
_entity_poly.type
_entity_poly.pdbx_seq_one_letter_code
_entity_poly.pdbx_strand_id
1 'polypeptide(L)' 'MPNIKSSTDLRNNYNEISTFCRESREPVFITKNGQGDLVVMSIETY' A
#
# COMPACT_ATOMS: atom_id res chain seq x y z
N MET A 1 -4.44 -8.35 10.08
CA MET A 1 -4.07 -7.01 10.58
C MET A 1 -3.82 -6.12 9.37
N PRO A 2 -4.20 -4.83 9.38
CA PRO A 2 -3.99 -3.96 8.22
C PRO A 2 -2.49 -3.87 7.88
N ASN A 3 -2.15 -4.04 6.61
CA ASN A 3 -0.79 -3.89 6.11
C ASN A 3 -0.49 -2.39 6.01
N ILE A 4 0.31 -1.86 6.94
CA ILE A 4 0.63 -0.42 7.04
C ILE A 4 2.07 -0.19 6.62
N LYS A 5 2.28 0.76 5.71
CA LYS A 5 3.58 1.13 5.15
C LYS A 5 3.77 2.65 5.21
N SER A 6 5.02 3.11 5.20
CA SER A 6 5.28 4.57 5.13
C SER A 6 5.27 5.05 3.69
N SER A 7 5.09 6.35 3.46
CA SER A 7 5.22 6.96 2.13
C SER A 7 6.62 6.76 1.53
N THR A 8 7.65 6.68 2.37
CA THR A 8 9.03 6.35 1.95
C THR A 8 9.13 4.90 1.47
N ASP A 9 8.46 3.98 2.17
CA ASP A 9 8.40 2.56 1.80
C ASP A 9 7.64 2.39 0.47
N LEU A 10 6.53 3.11 0.28
CA LEU A 10 5.81 3.16 -0.99
C LEU A 10 6.71 3.62 -2.15
N ARG A 11 7.51 4.67 -1.95
CA ARG A 11 8.42 5.18 -2.97
C ARG A 11 9.50 4.16 -3.32
N ASN A 12 10.08 3.48 -2.32
CA ASN A 12 11.24 2.63 -2.51
C ASN A 12 10.86 1.22 -2.98
N ASN A 13 9.71 0.70 -2.52
CA ASN A 13 9.27 -0.69 -2.72
C ASN A 13 7.94 -0.77 -3.48
N TYR A 14 7.69 0.20 -4.38
CA TYR A 14 6.43 0.30 -5.12
C TYR A 14 6.05 -1.01 -5.82
N ASN A 15 7.00 -1.66 -6.52
CA ASN A 15 6.71 -2.88 -7.27
C ASN A 15 6.20 -4.01 -6.38
N GLU A 16 6.84 -4.24 -5.24
CA GLU A 16 6.45 -5.28 -4.28
C GLU A 16 5.06 -4.99 -3.69
N ILE A 17 4.80 -3.73 -3.32
CA ILE A 17 3.49 -3.29 -2.82
C ILE A 17 2.42 -3.45 -3.91
N SER A 18 2.74 -3.09 -5.16
CA SER A 18 1.84 -3.18 -6.31
C SER A 18 1.52 -4.63 -6.66
N THR A 19 2.51 -5.53 -6.57
CA THR A 19 2.33 -6.99 -6.73
C THR A 19 1.46 -7.55 -5.61
N PHE A 20 1.76 -7.22 -4.34
CA PHE A 20 0.94 -7.63 -3.20
C PHE A 20 -0.53 -7.24 -3.39
N CYS A 21 -0.82 -5.98 -3.74
CA CYS A 21 -2.19 -5.51 -3.95
C CYS A 21 -2.94 -6.20 -5.10
N ARG A 22 -2.23 -6.72 -6.12
CA ARG A 22 -2.85 -7.50 -7.20
C ARG A 22 -3.09 -8.95 -6.79
N GLU A 23 -2.08 -9.59 -6.22
CA GLU A 23 -2.12 -11.03 -5.91
C GLU A 23 -3.00 -11.34 -4.71
N SER A 24 -2.90 -10.55 -3.65
CA SER A 24 -3.70 -10.75 -2.43
C SER A 24 -5.12 -10.19 -2.55
N ARG A 25 -5.34 -9.25 -3.49
CA ARG A 25 -6.54 -8.39 -3.53
C ARG A 25 -6.80 -7.64 -2.23
N GLU A 26 -5.75 -7.41 -1.44
CA GLU A 26 -5.82 -6.66 -0.20
C GLU A 26 -5.19 -5.25 -0.36
N PRO A 27 -5.73 -4.25 0.35
CA PRO A 27 -5.16 -2.92 0.34
C PRO A 27 -3.93 -2.80 1.24
N VAL A 28 -3.07 -1.82 0.93
CA VAL A 28 -1.99 -1.37 1.81
C VAL A 28 -2.29 0.07 2.25
N PHE A 29 -2.26 0.31 3.56
CA PHE A 29 -2.47 1.61 4.16
C PHE A 29 -1.14 2.36 4.23
N ILE A 30 -1.12 3.61 3.76
CA ILE A 30 0.07 4.44 3.73
C ILE A 30 0.01 5.50 4.81
N THR A 31 1.11 5.64 5.54
CA THR A 31 1.32 6.72 6.50
C THR A 31 2.33 7.72 5.98
N LYS A 32 2.10 8.99 6.31
CA LYS A 32 3.03 10.09 6.09
C LYS A 32 3.30 10.76 7.43
N ASN A 33 4.56 10.80 7.84
CA ASN A 33 4.98 11.34 9.14
C ASN A 33 4.21 10.73 10.34
N GLY A 34 3.95 9.41 10.28
CA GLY A 34 3.25 8.67 11.34
C GLY A 34 1.72 8.83 11.35
N GLN A 35 1.15 9.61 10.44
CA GLN A 35 -0.30 9.80 10.30
C GLN A 35 -0.82 9.04 9.08
N GLY A 36 -2.03 8.49 9.16
CA GLY A 36 -2.69 7.88 8.00
C GLY A 36 -2.92 8.91 6.90
N ASP A 37 -2.61 8.55 5.66
CA ASP A 37 -2.62 9.47 4.52
C ASP A 37 -3.50 8.94 3.38
N LEU A 38 -3.22 7.73 2.89
CA LEU A 38 -3.94 7.12 1.77
C LEU A 38 -3.96 5.59 1.81
N VAL A 39 -4.69 4.99 0.87
CA VAL A 39 -4.75 3.53 0.66
C VAL A 39 -4.35 3.20 -0.78
N VAL A 40 -3.52 2.17 -0.94
CA VAL A 40 -3.12 1.61 -2.24
C VAL A 40 -3.85 0.29 -2.44
N MET A 41 -4.47 0.13 -3.61
CA MET A 41 -5.13 -1.10 -4.05
C MET A 41 -4.94 -1.28 -5.56
N SER A 42 -5.10 -2.52 -6.05
CA SER A 42 -5.12 -2.78 -7.49
C SER A 42 -6.42 -2.24 -8.10
N ILE A 43 -6.33 -1.75 -9.34
CA ILE A 43 -7.49 -1.24 -10.08
C ILE A 43 -8.56 -2.33 -10.26
N GLU A 44 -8.16 -3.59 -10.44
CA GLU A 44 -9.09 -4.72 -10.59
C GLU A 44 -9.92 -4.99 -9.34
N THR A 45 -9.45 -4.57 -8.15
CA THR A 45 -10.14 -4.77 -6.87
C THR A 45 -11.03 -3.56 -6.53
N TYR A 46 -10.84 -2.41 -7.18
CA TYR A 46 -11.65 -1.20 -7.02
C TYR A 46 -12.85 -1.20 -7.97
#